data_AF-A0A7V9R6A4-F1
#
_entry.id   AF-A0A7V9R6A4-F1
#
_cell.length_a   1.000
_cell.length_b   1.000
_cell.length_c   1.000
_cell.angle_alpha   90.00
_cell.angle_beta   90.00
_cell.angle_gamma   90.00
#
_symmetry.space_group_name_H-M   'P 1'
#
loop_
_entity.id
_entity.type
_entity.pdbx_description
1 polymer ?
#
loop_
_entity_poly.entity_id
_entity_poly.type
_entity_poly.pdbx_seq_one_letter_code
_entity_poly.pdbx_strand_id
1 'polypeptide(L)' 'MCSSTVWNLLRAAGLDPAPRRDGPTWREFCSAQAKTMLACDFTHVDTVLLRRIYLFFVIELDTRRVHVLGVTCHP' A
#
# COMPACT_ATOMS: atom_id res chain seq x y z
N MET A 1 3.25 -11.50 -11.45
CA MET A 1 4.50 -11.19 -12.18
C MET A 1 5.66 -11.85 -11.45
N CYS A 2 6.59 -12.47 -12.18
CA CYS A 2 7.77 -13.10 -11.56
C CYS A 2 8.81 -12.00 -11.24
N SER A 3 9.52 -12.13 -10.11
CA SER A 3 10.58 -11.18 -9.70
C SER A 3 11.64 -10.97 -10.80
N SER A 4 11.91 -12.01 -11.58
CA SER A 4 12.84 -11.95 -12.72
C SER A 4 12.38 -11.02 -13.84
N THR A 5 11.07 -10.91 -14.09
CA THR A 5 10.52 -10.04 -15.13
C THR A 5 10.74 -8.56 -14.79
N VAL A 6 10.50 -8.17 -13.53
CA VAL A 6 10.73 -6.81 -13.05
C VAL A 6 12.21 -6.46 -13.11
N TRP A 7 13.07 -7.37 -12.66
CA TRP A 7 14.52 -7.15 -12.71
C TRP A 7 15.07 -7.00 -14.14
N ASN A 8 14.60 -7.81 -15.08
CA ASN A 8 15.00 -7.69 -16.48
C ASN A 8 14.58 -6.34 -17.08
N LEU A 9 13.39 -5.83 -16.74
CA LEU A 9 12.92 -4.52 -17.19
C LEU A 9 13.80 -3.38 -16.64
N LEU A 10 14.10 -3.40 -15.34
CA LEU A 10 14.95 -2.39 -14.70
C LEU A 10 16.35 -2.36 -15.33
N ARG A 11 16.92 -3.55 -15.55
CA ARG A 11 18.22 -3.67 -16.23
C ARG A 11 18.19 -3.15 -17.66
N ALA A 12 17.14 -3.47 -18.43
CA ALA A 12 16.96 -2.94 -19.79
C ALA A 12 16.82 -1.41 -19.82
N ALA A 13 16.26 -0.83 -18.76
CA ALA A 13 16.18 0.62 -18.56
C ALA A 13 17.48 1.25 -18.02
N GLY A 14 18.55 0.46 -17.80
CA GLY A 14 19.82 0.96 -17.25
C GLY A 14 19.75 1.33 -15.77
N LEU A 15 18.74 0.85 -15.04
CA LEU A 15 18.59 1.09 -13.61
C LEU A 15 19.28 -0.01 -12.81
N ASP A 16 20.40 0.35 -12.19
CA ASP A 16 21.12 -0.53 -11.28
C ASP A 16 20.33 -0.83 -9.99
N PRO A 17 20.62 -1.93 -9.29
CA PRO A 17 20.00 -2.21 -8.01
C PRO A 17 20.27 -1.06 -7.05
N ALA A 18 19.27 -0.71 -6.24
CA ALA A 18 19.48 0.25 -5.17
C ALA A 18 20.67 -0.21 -4.28
N PRO A 19 21.56 0.71 -3.86
CA PRO A 19 22.63 0.39 -2.92
C PRO A 19 22.05 -0.27 -1.67
N ARG A 20 22.79 -1.21 -1.08
CA ARG A 20 22.45 -1.74 0.23
C ARG A 20 22.51 -0.58 1.22
N ARG A 21 21.38 -0.27 1.83
CA ARG A 21 21.27 0.80 2.82
C ARG A 21 21.68 0.23 4.18
N ASP A 22 22.68 0.83 4.80
CA ASP A 22 22.93 0.67 6.24
C ASP A 22 21.86 1.46 6.98
N GLY A 23 20.75 0.82 7.31
CA GLY A 23 19.60 1.46 7.92
C GLY A 23 18.71 0.44 8.63
N PRO A 24 17.74 0.92 9.42
CA PRO A 24 16.80 0.04 10.09
C PRO A 24 16.10 -0.84 9.04
N THR A 25 15.86 -2.10 9.40
CA THR A 25 14.99 -2.97 8.62
C THR A 25 13.63 -2.30 8.42
N TRP A 26 12.92 -2.68 7.37
CA TRP A 26 11.59 -2.13 7.11
C TRP A 26 10.65 -2.28 8.32
N ARG A 27 10.78 -3.38 9.06
CA ARG A 27 10.00 -3.63 10.27
C ARG A 27 10.36 -2.66 11.39
N GLU A 28 11.65 -2.42 11.64
CA GLU A 28 12.11 -1.46 12.65
C GLU A 28 11.66 -0.04 12.31
N PHE A 29 11.80 0.36 11.05
CA PHE A 29 11.31 1.66 10.59
C PHE A 29 9.79 1.80 10.80
N CYS A 30 9.01 0.83 10.32
CA CYS A 30 7.55 0.85 10.49
C CYS A 30 7.16 0.89 11.97
N SER A 31 7.84 0.11 12.82
CA SER A 31 7.57 0.09 14.25
C SER A 31 7.89 1.42 14.92
N ALA A 32 8.99 2.07 14.54
CA ALA A 32 9.40 3.36 15.10
C ALA A 32 8.47 4.51 14.67
N GLN A 33 7.92 4.43 13.47
CA GLN A 33 7.10 5.48 12.87
C GLN A 33 5.59 5.18 12.87
N ALA A 34 5.15 4.05 13.42
CA ALA A 34 3.75 3.61 13.36
C ALA A 34 2.76 4.69 13.86
N LYS A 35 3.14 5.46 14.89
CA LYS A 35 2.33 6.53 15.48
C LYS A 35 2.09 7.74 14.57
N THR A 36 2.97 7.95 13.60
CA THR A 36 2.91 9.07 12.65
C THR A 36 2.55 8.60 11.24
N MET A 37 2.56 7.29 10.98
CA MET A 37 2.25 6.71 9.69
C MET A 37 0.76 6.41 9.52
N LEU A 38 0.23 6.87 8.39
CA LEU A 38 -1.08 6.53 7.87
C LEU A 38 -0.88 5.72 6.58
N ALA A 39 -1.68 4.67 6.40
CA ALA A 39 -1.81 4.00 5.11
C ALA A 39 -3.18 4.33 4.52
N CYS A 40 -3.23 4.61 3.23
CA CYS A 40 -4.46 4.81 2.49
C CYS A 40 -4.60 3.72 1.43
N ASP A 41 -5.81 3.22 1.24
CA ASP A 41 -6.07 2.24 0.20
C ASP A 41 -7.52 2.35 -0.29
N PHE A 42 -7.78 1.72 -1.44
CA PHE A 42 -9.12 1.54 -2.00
C PHE A 42 -9.49 0.07 -1.95
N THR A 43 -10.68 -0.21 -1.40
CA THR A 43 -11.28 -1.53 -1.49
C THR A 43 -12.67 -1.42 -2.12
N HIS A 44 -13.26 -2.56 -2.47
CA HIS A 44 -14.66 -2.61 -2.86
C HIS A 44 -15.41 -3.63 -2.02
N VAL A 45 -16.70 -3.39 -1.86
CA VAL A 45 -17.65 -4.32 -1.24
C VAL A 45 -18.79 -4.56 -2.20
N ASP A 46 -19.18 -5.82 -2.33
CA ASP A 46 -20.34 -6.22 -3.12
C ASP A 46 -21.55 -6.33 -2.18
N THR A 47 -22.64 -5.68 -2.55
CA THR A 47 -23.90 -5.69 -1.78
C THR A 47 -24.75 -6.90 -2.12
N VAL A 48 -25.74 -7.21 -1.27
CA VAL A 48 -26.75 -8.27 -1.54
C VAL A 48 -27.53 -8.05 -2.84
N LEU A 49 -27.60 -6.82 -3.33
CA LEU A 49 -28.22 -6.46 -4.60
C LEU A 49 -27.25 -6.55 -5.80
N LEU A 50 -26.11 -7.22 -5.63
CA LEU A 50 -25.05 -7.36 -6.65
C LEU A 50 -24.50 -6.00 -7.15
N ARG A 51 -24.59 -4.95 -6.32
CA ARG A 51 -23.94 -3.66 -6.60
C ARG A 51 -22.57 -3.61 -5.93
N ARG A 52 -21.57 -3.20 -6.69
CA ARG A 52 -20.22 -2.92 -6.20
C ARG A 52 -20.12 -1.48 -5.72
N ILE A 53 -19.56 -1.30 -4.53
CA ILE A 53 -19.28 0.00 -3.94
C ILE A 53 -17.80 0.07 -3.63
N TYR A 54 -17.15 1.16 -4.00
CA TYR A 54 -15.75 1.44 -3.73
C TYR A 54 -15.63 2.31 -2.48
N LEU A 55 -14.67 1.95 -1.63
CA LEU A 55 -14.38 2.56 -0.35
C LEU A 55 -12.95 3.10 -0.38
N PHE A 56 -12.81 4.40 -0.22
CA PHE A 56 -11.52 5.01 0.09
C PHE A 56 -11.40 5.13 1.61
N PHE A 57 -10.33 4.56 2.17
CA PHE A 57 -10.10 4.60 3.60
C PHE A 57 -8.64 4.91 3.93
N VAL A 58 -8.45 5.43 5.13
CA VAL A 58 -7.15 5.61 5.76
C VAL A 58 -7.11 4.78 7.04
N ILE A 59 -5.99 4.12 7.31
CA ILE A 59 -5.74 3.35 8.53
C ILE A 59 -4.51 3.89 9.24
N GLU A 60 -4.67 4.18 10.54
CA GLU A 60 -3.56 4.46 11.45
C GLU A 60 -2.76 3.16 11.67
N LEU A 61 -1.44 3.18 11.40
CA LEU A 61 -0.66 1.94 11.48
C LEU A 61 -0.43 1.45 12.91
N ASP A 62 -0.36 2.36 13.89
CA ASP A 62 -0.21 2.04 15.31
C ASP A 62 -1.46 1.41 15.90
N THR A 63 -2.60 2.10 15.79
CA THR A 63 -3.85 1.72 16.46
C THR A 63 -4.73 0.79 15.63
N ARG A 64 -4.44 0.65 14.32
CA ARG A 64 -5.31 0.02 13.33
C ARG A 64 -6.70 0.65 13.22
N ARG A 65 -6.84 1.90 13.66
CA ARG A 65 -8.09 2.65 13.50
C ARG A 65 -8.28 3.01 12.04
N VAL A 66 -9.45 2.68 11.51
CA VAL A 66 -9.84 2.97 10.12
C VAL A 66 -10.76 4.18 10.08
N HIS A 67 -10.49 5.07 9.14
CA HIS A 67 -11.28 6.25 8.81
C HIS A 67 -11.75 6.13 7.35
N VAL A 68 -13.05 6.11 7.13
CA VAL A 68 -13.63 6.09 5.78
C VAL A 68 -13.67 7.51 5.25
N LEU A 69 -12.99 7.76 4.14
CA LEU A 69 -12.92 9.09 3.52
C LEU A 69 -13.90 9.25 2.36
N GLY A 70 -14.33 8.15 1.74
CA GLY A 70 -15.27 8.20 0.64
C GLY A 70 -15.89 6.85 0.33
N VAL A 71 -17.14 6.90 -0.14
CA VAL A 71 -17.91 5.74 -0.59
C VAL A 71 -18.55 6.11 -1.92
N THR A 72 -18.27 5.36 -2.99
CA THR A 72 -18.80 5.66 -4.33
C THR A 72 -19.13 4.40 -5.11
N CYS A 73 -20.20 4.45 -5.91
CA CYS A 73 -20.47 3.44 -6.93
C CYS A 73 -19.71 3.71 -8.24
N HIS A 74 -19.07 4.88 -8.36
CA HIS A 74 -18.39 5.37 -9.55
C HIS A 74 -17.00 5.88 -9.12
N PRO A 75 -15.95 5.03 -9.22
CA PRO A 75 -14.60 5.36 -8.76
C PRO A 75 -13.95 6.49 -9.56
#